data_AF-A0AAN4ZD24-F1
#
_entry.id   AF-A0AAN4ZD24-F1
#
_cell.length_a   1.000
_cell.length_b   1.000
_cell.length_c   1.000
_cell.angle_alpha   90.00
_cell.angle_beta   90.00
_cell.angle_gamma   90.00
#
_symmetry.space_group_name_H-M   'P 1'
#
loop_
_entity.id
_entity.type
_entity.pdbx_description
1 polymer ?
#
loop_
_entity_poly.entity_id
_entity_poly.type
_entity_poly.pdbx_seq_one_letter_code
_entity_poly.pdbx_strand_id
1 'polypeptide(L)'
;SERHMPSIFPECDQLKQIYDKCFTEFFQKYIAPNFRHQYAVNPCERLHEVYKECVEESLQKKRPFDIDLEEVRKDVLNTEADRLRKVQEEKERQSK
;
A
#
# COMPACT_ATOMS: atom_id res chain seq x y z
N SER A 1 19.40 -1.19 -19.47
CA SER A 1 19.03 -0.47 -18.25
C SER A 1 17.74 -1.05 -17.71
N GLU A 2 17.80 -1.71 -16.55
CA GLU A 2 16.60 -2.14 -15.85
C GLU A 2 15.85 -0.89 -15.38
N ARG A 3 14.60 -0.73 -15.82
CA ARG A 3 13.76 0.39 -15.41
C ARG A 3 13.23 0.10 -14.01
N HIS A 4 13.91 0.57 -12.97
CA HIS A 4 13.36 0.58 -11.61
C HIS A 4 12.91 2.00 -11.25
N MET A 5 11.84 2.08 -10.45
CA MET A 5 11.43 3.35 -9.85
C MET A 5 12.26 3.57 -8.58
N PRO A 6 12.96 4.71 -8.45
CA PRO A 6 13.70 4.99 -7.23
C PRO A 6 12.75 5.20 -6.06
N SER A 7 13.16 4.76 -4.87
CA SER A 7 12.49 5.08 -3.61
C SER A 7 12.58 6.59 -3.30
N ILE A 8 11.65 7.09 -2.47
CA ILE A 8 11.65 8.47 -1.96
C ILE A 8 13.01 8.80 -1.29
N PHE A 9 13.60 7.78 -0.67
CA PHE A 9 14.90 7.87 -0.03
C PHE A 9 15.89 6.90 -0.67
N PRO A 10 17.08 7.36 -1.06
CA PRO A 10 18.08 6.51 -1.71
C PRO A 10 18.57 5.37 -0.80
N GLU A 11 18.57 5.56 0.51
CA GLU A 11 18.91 4.50 1.48
C GLU A 11 17.93 3.32 1.47
N CYS A 12 16.67 3.54 1.10
CA CYS A 12 15.65 2.49 1.04
C CYS A 12 15.49 1.91 -0.37
N ASP A 13 16.25 2.38 -1.35
CA ASP A 13 16.06 2.03 -2.76
C ASP A 13 16.38 0.55 -3.05
N GLN A 14 17.46 0.05 -2.46
CA GLN A 14 17.81 -1.37 -2.58
C GLN A 14 16.76 -2.28 -1.93
N LEU A 15 16.19 -1.88 -0.78
CA LEU A 15 15.12 -2.60 -0.10
C LEU A 15 13.85 -2.62 -0.95
N LYS A 16 13.51 -1.48 -1.57
CA LYS A 16 12.38 -1.36 -2.50
C LYS A 16 12.52 -2.32 -3.67
N GLN A 17 13.69 -2.38 -4.31
CA GLN A 17 13.92 -3.25 -5.46
C GLN A 17 13.71 -4.73 -5.12
N ILE A 18 14.21 -5.17 -3.95
CA ILE A 18 14.05 -6.55 -3.48
C ILE A 18 12.57 -6.86 -3.21
N TYR A 19 11.87 -5.94 -2.55
CA TYR A 19 10.44 -6.07 -2.27
C TYR A 19 9.60 -6.09 -3.55
N ASP A 20 9.78 -5.14 -4.46
CA ASP A 20 9.01 -5.00 -5.71
C ASP A 20 9.16 -6.25 -6.60
N LYS A 21 10.37 -6.83 -6.65
CA LYS A 21 10.62 -8.09 -7.37
C LYS A 21 9.82 -9.25 -6.77
N CYS A 22 9.88 -9.41 -5.45
CA CYS A 22 9.11 -10.44 -4.73
C CYS A 22 7.60 -10.24 -4.95
N PHE A 23 7.12 -9.00 -4.81
CA PHE A 23 5.71 -8.67 -4.95
C PHE A 23 5.20 -8.94 -6.36
N THR A 24 5.96 -8.58 -7.40
CA THR A 24 5.55 -8.80 -8.80
C THR A 24 5.36 -10.29 -9.09
N GLU A 25 6.31 -11.13 -8.64
CA GLU A 25 6.23 -12.58 -8.81
C GLU A 25 5.09 -13.20 -7.99
N PHE A 26 4.91 -12.75 -6.76
CA PHE A 26 3.82 -13.20 -5.89
C PHE A 26 2.46 -12.79 -6.45
N PHE A 27 2.31 -11.53 -6.85
CA PHE A 27 1.06 -10.98 -7.35
C PHE A 27 0.61 -11.72 -8.61
N GLN A 28 1.50 -11.97 -9.57
CA GLN A 28 1.18 -12.77 -10.77
C GLN A 28 0.62 -14.15 -10.43
N LYS A 29 1.20 -14.84 -9.44
CA LYS A 29 0.73 -16.15 -8.98
C LYS A 29 -0.60 -16.05 -8.22
N TYR A 30 -0.81 -14.96 -7.48
CA TYR A 30 -2.02 -14.73 -6.71
C TYR A 30 -3.26 -14.50 -7.60
N ILE A 31 -3.14 -13.75 -8.70
CA ILE A 31 -4.25 -13.53 -9.65
C ILE A 31 -4.53 -14.74 -10.55
N ALA A 32 -3.59 -15.69 -10.65
CA ALA A 32 -3.76 -16.86 -11.48
C ALA A 32 -4.90 -17.75 -10.93
N PRO A 33 -5.87 -18.16 -11.79
CA PRO A 33 -7.09 -18.85 -11.36
C PRO A 33 -6.82 -20.19 -10.64
N ASN A 34 -5.64 -20.78 -10.84
CA ASN A 34 -5.28 -22.11 -10.36
C ASN A 34 -4.68 -22.12 -8.94
N PHE A 35 -4.38 -20.95 -8.35
CA PHE A 35 -3.50 -20.85 -7.17
C PHE A 35 -4.13 -20.17 -5.94
N ARG A 36 -5.45 -19.93 -5.95
CA ARG A 36 -6.18 -19.19 -4.90
C ARG A 36 -6.08 -19.75 -3.47
N HIS A 37 -5.63 -20.99 -3.27
CA HIS A 37 -5.62 -21.63 -1.94
C HIS A 37 -4.24 -21.95 -1.37
N GLN A 38 -3.16 -21.91 -2.17
CA GLN A 38 -1.81 -22.28 -1.69
C GLN A 38 -0.98 -21.10 -1.15
N TYR A 39 -1.41 -19.86 -1.42
CA TYR A 39 -0.68 -18.64 -1.06
C TYR A 39 -1.43 -17.78 -0.03
N ALA A 40 -2.04 -18.43 0.98
CA ALA A 40 -2.67 -17.71 2.11
C ALA A 40 -1.65 -16.89 2.94
N VAL A 41 -0.35 -17.18 2.80
CA VAL A 41 0.73 -16.50 3.50
C VAL A 41 1.57 -15.71 2.48
N ASN A 42 1.71 -14.41 2.69
CA ASN A 42 2.50 -13.53 1.84
C ASN A 42 4.00 -13.78 2.09
N PRO A 43 4.76 -14.36 1.15
CA PRO A 43 6.19 -14.62 1.33
C PRO A 43 7.03 -13.33 1.36
N CYS A 44 6.47 -12.22 0.89
CA CYS A 44 7.12 -10.91 0.84
C CYS A 44 6.81 -10.04 2.06
N GLU A 45 6.05 -10.53 3.04
CA GLU A 45 5.62 -9.77 4.22
C GLU A 45 6.80 -9.19 5.00
N ARG A 46 7.82 -10.03 5.26
CA ARG A 46 9.03 -9.57 5.96
C ARG A 46 9.84 -8.54 5.17
N LEU A 47 9.88 -8.68 3.84
CA LEU A 47 10.55 -7.71 2.97
C LEU A 47 9.81 -6.37 2.95
N HIS A 48 8.48 -6.43 2.97
CA HIS A 48 7.63 -5.26 3.07
C HIS A 48 7.84 -4.52 4.39
N GLU A 49 7.87 -5.22 5.53
CA GLU A 49 8.12 -4.62 6.84
C GLU A 49 9.44 -3.85 6.87
N VAL A 50 10.54 -4.47 6.44
CA VAL A 50 11.87 -3.83 6.46
C VAL A 50 11.91 -2.60 5.55
N TYR A 51 11.31 -2.68 4.36
CA TYR A 51 11.21 -1.52 3.47
C TYR A 51 10.35 -0.41 4.07
N LYS A 52 9.18 -0.76 4.63
CA LYS A 52 8.25 0.16 5.26
C LYS A 52 8.90 0.89 6.43
N GLU A 53 9.58 0.18 7.32
CA GLU A 53 10.31 0.77 8.45
C GLU A 53 11.36 1.78 7.99
N CYS A 54 12.16 1.43 6.98
CA CYS A 54 13.15 2.33 6.40
C CYS A 54 12.52 3.65 5.89
N VAL A 55 11.38 3.55 5.20
CA VAL A 55 10.67 4.70 4.66
C VAL A 55 10.02 5.52 5.78
N GLU A 56 9.33 4.89 6.72
CA GLU A 56 8.68 5.59 7.83
C GLU A 56 9.68 6.34 8.72
N GLU A 57 10.81 5.71 9.06
CA GLU A 57 11.87 6.39 9.82
C GLU A 57 12.42 7.58 9.05
N SER A 58 12.64 7.43 7.75
CA SER A 58 13.19 8.49 6.90
C SER A 58 12.20 9.63 6.71
N LEU A 59 10.90 9.35 6.59
CA LEU A 59 9.83 10.35 6.58
C LEU A 59 9.79 11.14 7.89
N GLN A 60 9.89 10.48 9.04
CA GLN A 60 9.92 11.16 10.34
C GLN A 60 11.15 12.05 10.51
N LYS A 61 12.33 11.57 10.08
CA LYS A 61 13.61 12.26 10.25
C LYS A 61 13.78 13.45 9.29
N LYS A 62 13.46 13.26 8.00
CA LYS A 62 13.75 14.23 6.94
C LYS A 62 12.56 15.11 6.57
N ARG A 63 11.33 14.70 6.90
CA ARG A 63 10.05 15.33 6.49
C ARG A 63 10.10 15.99 5.10
N PRO A 64 10.55 15.27 4.06
CA PRO A 64 10.51 15.84 2.74
C PRO A 64 9.03 16.04 2.34
N PHE A 65 8.70 17.20 1.77
CA PHE A 65 7.40 17.53 1.19
C PHE A 65 6.21 17.75 2.16
N ASP A 66 6.43 18.04 3.45
CA ASP A 66 5.34 18.26 4.44
C ASP A 66 4.32 17.11 4.47
N ILE A 67 4.79 15.88 4.29
CA ILE A 67 3.93 14.69 4.33
C ILE A 67 3.45 14.48 5.77
N ASP A 68 2.15 14.64 5.99
CA ASP A 68 1.50 14.30 7.24
C ASP A 68 1.28 12.78 7.34
N LEU A 69 2.11 12.11 8.14
CA LEU A 69 2.00 10.68 8.39
C LEU A 69 0.66 10.30 9.05
N GLU A 70 0.04 11.21 9.81
CA GLU A 70 -1.27 10.96 10.40
C GLU A 70 -2.36 10.89 9.33
N GLU A 71 -2.27 11.71 8.28
CA GLU A 71 -3.18 11.64 7.14
C GLU A 71 -2.97 10.35 6.34
N VAL A 72 -1.71 9.96 6.09
CA VAL A 72 -1.38 8.73 5.36
C VAL A 72 -1.87 7.47 6.09
N ARG A 73 -1.88 7.49 7.42
CA ARG A 73 -2.33 6.36 8.25
C ARG A 73 -3.85 6.28 8.42
N LYS A 74 -4.61 7.29 8.00
CA LYS A 74 -6.07 7.23 8.09
C LYS A 74 -6.60 6.14 7.16
N ASP A 75 -7.46 5.28 7.69
CA ASP A 75 -8.28 4.41 6.86
C ASP A 75 -9.20 5.27 5.99
N VAL A 76 -9.00 5.25 4.68
CA VAL A 76 -9.80 6.04 3.73
C VAL A 76 -10.98 5.22 3.18
N LEU A 77 -10.92 3.90 3.25
CA LEU A 77 -11.91 2.98 2.66
C LEU A 77 -12.75 2.29 3.75
N ASN A 78 -14.06 2.15 3.53
CA ASN A 78 -15.03 1.54 4.46
C ASN A 78 -15.17 2.22 5.82
N THR A 79 -14.83 3.50 5.94
CA THR A 79 -15.10 4.26 7.17
C THR A 79 -16.60 4.49 7.37
N GLU A 80 -17.00 4.74 8.62
CA GLU A 80 -18.38 5.12 8.94
C GLU A 80 -18.81 6.38 8.17
N ALA A 81 -17.86 7.28 7.86
CA ALA A 81 -18.10 8.44 7.00
C ALA A 81 -18.46 8.05 5.55
N ASP A 82 -17.83 7.00 4.99
CA ASP A 82 -18.17 6.46 3.66
C ASP A 82 -19.56 5.81 3.67
N ARG A 83 -19.88 5.07 4.74
CA ARG A 83 -21.21 4.46 4.93
C ARG A 83 -22.31 5.51 5.06
N LEU A 84 -22.07 6.57 5.83
CA LEU A 84 -23.02 7.67 6.01
C LEU A 84 -23.25 8.42 4.69
N ARG A 85 -22.20 8.63 3.88
CA ARG A 85 -22.33 9.21 2.53
C ARG A 85 -23.19 8.33 1.61
N LYS A 86 -22.98 7.01 1.58
CA LYS A 86 -23.82 6.10 0.79
C LYS A 86 -25.29 6.15 1.21
N VAL A 87 -25.57 6.13 2.52
CA VAL A 87 -26.94 6.23 3.05
C VAL A 87 -27.59 7.56 2.67
N GLN A 88 -26.81 8.65 2.64
CA GLN A 88 -27.29 9.98 2.28
C GLN A 88 -27.57 10.09 0.77
N GLU A 89 -26.69 9.54 -0.07
CA GLU A 89 -26.89 9.44 -1.52
C GLU A 89 -28.09 8.54 -1.89
N GLU A 90 -28.34 7.47 -1.13
CA GLU A 90 -29.52 6.60 -1.32
C GLU A 90 -30.83 7.32 -0.96
N LYS A 91 -30.84 8.10 0.13
CA LYS A 91 -32.00 8.92 0.50
C LYS A 91 -32.31 10.00 -0.53
N GLU A 92 -31.29 10.64 -1.09
CA GLU A 92 -31.47 11.65 -2.14
C GLU A 92 -31.98 11.06 -3.46
N ARG A 93 -31.60 9.81 -3.80
CA ARG A 93 -32.14 9.09 -4.96
C ARG A 93 -33.59 8.64 -4.79
N GLN A 94 -34.02 8.32 -3.57
CA GLN A 94 -35.41 7.95 -3.27
C GLN A 94 -36.35 9.15 -3.14
N SER A 95 -35.79 10.37 -3.00
CA SER A 95 -36.53 11.62 -2.89
C SER A 95 -36.70 12.37 -4.23
N LYS A 96 -36.20 11.81 -5.34
CA LYS A 96 -36.42 12.28 -6.72
C LYS A 96 -37.35 11.33 -7.46
#